data_AF-W4H1Y1-F1
#
_entry.id   AF-W4H1Y1-F1
#
_cell.length_a   1.000
_cell.length_b   1.000
_cell.length_c   1.000
_cell.angle_alpha   90.00
_cell.angle_beta   90.00
_cell.angle_gamma   90.00
#
_symmetry.space_group_name_H-M   'P 1'
#
loop_
_entity.id
_entity.type
_entity.pdbx_description
1 polymer ?
#
loop_
_entity_poly.entity_id
_entity_poly.type
_entity_poly.pdbx_seq_one_letter_code
_entity_poly.pdbx_strand_id
1 'polypeptide(L)'
;MGNSLCCGITSYEAYQREAKLKEGDHFRRHTSLFGMLPTSDRIYLRLDATSSRLEWTLTDEPSDVARTEAIHVDHIAKIMPSGKANIILYAASGKKMLEVTAKDIPLRDLWVQTLMDVLDARGVIFTSNELESVDAQMRKQQAQDKHVYWQDRTESLQLRQALAAEKKKAFATVGMRYTAQAMANRC
;
A
#
# COMPACT_ATOMS: atom_id res chain seq x y z
N MET A 1 -24.95 35.17 -1.65
CA MET A 1 -24.38 34.45 -0.49
C MET A 1 -24.58 32.97 -0.76
N GLY A 2 -23.49 32.25 -0.97
CA GLY A 2 -23.48 30.91 -1.55
C GLY A 2 -23.60 29.78 -0.53
N ASN A 3 -23.83 28.61 -1.12
CA ASN A 3 -23.67 27.24 -0.61
C ASN A 3 -24.74 26.70 0.34
N SER A 4 -25.76 26.07 -0.27
CA SER A 4 -26.52 24.98 0.31
C SER A 4 -26.98 24.07 -0.82
N LEU A 5 -26.18 23.08 -1.25
CA LEU A 5 -26.63 21.99 -2.15
C LEU A 5 -25.65 20.82 -2.36
N CYS A 6 -24.64 20.60 -1.50
CA CYS A 6 -23.64 19.54 -1.71
C CYS A 6 -23.71 18.34 -0.74
N CYS A 7 -24.66 18.27 0.19
CA CYS A 7 -24.70 17.20 1.21
C CYS A 7 -25.34 15.88 0.74
N GLY A 8 -26.04 15.85 -0.41
CA GLY A 8 -26.73 14.65 -0.90
C GLY A 8 -25.88 13.73 -1.81
N ILE A 9 -24.87 14.29 -2.47
CA ILE A 9 -24.02 13.53 -3.41
C ILE A 9 -22.91 12.80 -2.65
N THR A 10 -22.35 13.44 -1.62
CA THR A 10 -21.25 12.89 -0.80
C THR A 10 -21.68 11.65 0.00
N SER A 11 -22.91 11.61 0.49
CA SER A 11 -23.45 10.45 1.24
C SER A 11 -23.74 9.26 0.34
N TYR A 12 -24.21 9.50 -0.89
CA TYR A 12 -24.48 8.43 -1.86
C TYR A 12 -23.19 7.79 -2.38
N GLU A 13 -22.17 8.59 -2.70
CA GLU A 13 -20.85 8.07 -3.10
C GLU A 13 -20.18 7.28 -1.98
N ALA A 14 -20.27 7.76 -0.72
CA ALA A 14 -19.77 7.03 0.44
C ALA A 14 -20.47 5.67 0.61
N TYR A 15 -21.80 5.64 0.48
CA TYR A 15 -22.58 4.41 0.52
C TYR A 15 -22.18 3.41 -0.59
N GLN A 16 -22.00 3.89 -1.82
CA GLN A 16 -21.54 3.03 -2.93
C GLN A 16 -20.14 2.45 -2.68
N ARG A 17 -19.23 3.25 -2.12
CA ARG A 17 -17.89 2.77 -1.77
C ARG A 17 -17.95 1.72 -0.65
N GLU A 18 -18.76 1.95 0.37
CA GLU A 18 -18.97 0.98 1.45
C GLU A 18 -19.56 -0.34 0.93
N ALA A 19 -20.50 -0.28 -0.01
CA ALA A 19 -21.06 -1.47 -0.65
C ALA A 19 -19.97 -2.32 -1.34
N LYS A 20 -19.00 -1.68 -2.00
CA LYS A 20 -17.85 -2.40 -2.59
C LYS A 20 -16.98 -3.10 -1.56
N LEU A 21 -16.79 -2.52 -0.38
CA LEU A 21 -16.06 -3.18 0.70
C LEU A 21 -16.84 -4.38 1.26
N LYS A 22 -18.17 -4.34 1.25
CA LYS A 22 -19.03 -5.47 1.62
C LYS A 22 -19.02 -6.60 0.59
N GLU A 23 -18.90 -6.25 -0.70
CA GLU A 23 -18.66 -7.22 -1.77
C GLU A 23 -17.31 -7.92 -1.61
N GLY A 24 -16.31 -7.26 -1.02
CA GLY A 24 -15.02 -7.83 -0.69
C GLY A 24 -14.06 -7.96 -1.86
N ASP A 25 -12.77 -8.13 -1.57
CA ASP A 25 -11.72 -8.20 -2.56
C ASP A 25 -10.57 -9.11 -2.12
N HIS A 26 -9.72 -9.49 -3.08
CA HIS A 26 -8.56 -10.34 -2.81
C HIS A 26 -7.32 -9.50 -2.48
N PHE A 27 -6.62 -9.91 -1.42
CA PHE A 27 -5.40 -9.27 -0.95
C PHE A 27 -4.31 -10.30 -0.68
N ARG A 28 -3.07 -9.81 -0.61
CA ARG A 28 -1.98 -10.56 0.01
C ARG A 28 -1.76 -10.07 1.43
N ARG A 29 -2.09 -10.88 2.43
CA ARG A 29 -1.83 -10.59 3.85
C ARG A 29 -0.37 -10.83 4.16
N HIS A 30 0.25 -9.93 4.91
CA HIS A 30 1.60 -10.11 5.45
C HIS A 30 1.51 -10.49 6.91
N THR A 31 2.08 -11.64 7.25
CA THR A 31 2.13 -12.13 8.62
C THR A 31 3.59 -12.24 9.04
N SER A 32 3.93 -11.64 10.17
CA SER A 32 5.24 -11.79 10.80
C SER A 32 5.03 -12.33 12.21
N LEU A 33 5.35 -13.61 12.39
CA LEU A 33 5.38 -14.26 13.69
C LEU A 33 6.83 -14.23 14.22
N PHE A 34 6.99 -13.91 15.50
CA PHE A 34 8.31 -13.77 16.12
C PHE A 34 9.23 -14.96 15.83
N GLY A 35 10.36 -14.69 15.19
CA GLY A 35 11.39 -15.69 14.85
C GLY A 35 11.11 -16.49 13.58
N MET A 36 9.97 -16.29 12.92
CA MET A 36 9.66 -16.91 11.63
C MET A 36 9.95 -15.94 10.49
N LEU A 37 10.27 -16.49 9.32
CA LEU A 37 10.34 -15.70 8.09
C LEU A 37 8.98 -15.07 7.83
N PRO A 38 8.92 -13.79 7.41
CA PRO A 38 7.68 -13.16 7.01
C PRO A 38 6.98 -14.02 5.94
N THR A 39 5.71 -14.33 6.16
CA THR A 39 4.89 -15.07 5.19
C THR A 39 3.88 -14.14 4.54
N SER A 40 3.49 -14.49 3.31
CA SER A 40 2.43 -13.80 2.59
C SER A 40 1.37 -14.79 2.17
N ASP A 41 0.14 -14.56 2.63
CA ASP A 41 -1.01 -15.42 2.37
C ASP A 41 -2.00 -14.72 1.44
N ARG A 42 -2.68 -15.46 0.57
CA ARG A 42 -3.79 -14.91 -0.21
C ARG A 42 -5.06 -14.97 0.62
N ILE A 43 -5.70 -13.82 0.80
CA ILE A 43 -6.94 -13.72 1.55
C ILE A 43 -8.03 -13.07 0.69
N TYR A 44 -9.27 -13.43 0.99
CA TYR A 44 -10.45 -12.68 0.56
C TYR A 44 -10.97 -11.87 1.74
N LEU A 45 -10.89 -10.53 1.64
CA LEU A 45 -11.17 -9.57 2.70
C LEU A 45 -12.47 -8.82 2.38
N ARG A 46 -13.36 -8.68 3.36
CA ARG A 46 -14.61 -7.93 3.22
C ARG A 46 -15.01 -7.23 4.50
N LEU A 47 -15.87 -6.22 4.36
CA LEU A 47 -16.61 -5.62 5.46
C LEU A 47 -17.91 -6.43 5.68
N ASP A 48 -18.28 -6.66 6.93
CA ASP A 48 -19.54 -7.32 7.25
C ASP A 48 -20.76 -6.44 6.90
N ALA A 49 -21.96 -7.02 6.92
CA ALA A 49 -23.18 -6.31 6.55
C ALA A 49 -23.44 -5.04 7.40
N THR A 50 -23.02 -5.06 8.67
CA THR A 50 -23.22 -3.95 9.63
C THR A 50 -22.06 -2.96 9.68
N SER A 51 -21.01 -3.18 8.88
CA SER A 51 -19.82 -2.33 8.86
C SER A 51 -19.15 -2.21 10.23
N SER A 52 -19.23 -3.28 11.03
CA SER A 52 -18.65 -3.42 12.37
C SER A 52 -17.40 -4.28 12.39
N ARG A 53 -17.25 -5.17 11.41
CA ARG A 53 -16.18 -6.16 11.36
C ARG A 53 -15.57 -6.22 9.98
N LEU A 54 -14.25 -6.24 9.98
CA LEU A 54 -13.46 -6.61 8.82
C LEU A 54 -13.18 -8.12 8.91
N GLU A 55 -13.68 -8.89 7.96
CA GLU A 55 -13.61 -10.35 7.93
C GLU A 55 -12.76 -10.83 6.76
N TRP A 56 -12.00 -11.91 6.95
CA TRP A 56 -11.31 -12.56 5.84
C TRP A 56 -11.18 -14.08 6.00
N THR A 57 -11.00 -14.73 4.86
CA THR A 57 -10.69 -16.16 4.75
C THR A 57 -9.44 -16.35 3.90
N LEU A 58 -8.69 -17.42 4.16
CA LEU A 58 -7.57 -17.83 3.32
C LEU A 58 -8.11 -18.41 2.00
N THR A 59 -7.63 -17.90 0.86
CA THR A 59 -8.10 -18.33 -0.46
C THR A 59 -7.55 -19.70 -0.85
N ASP A 60 -6.37 -20.04 -0.35
CA ASP A 60 -5.67 -21.28 -0.69
C ASP A 60 -6.05 -22.45 0.24
N GLU A 61 -6.90 -22.23 1.26
CA GLU A 61 -7.42 -23.28 2.12
C GLU A 61 -8.69 -23.93 1.54
N PRO A 62 -8.86 -25.26 1.66
CA PRO A 62 -10.09 -25.93 1.24
C PRO A 62 -11.31 -25.42 2.03
N SER A 63 -12.46 -25.26 1.36
CA SER A 63 -13.64 -24.58 1.94
C SER A 63 -14.14 -25.20 3.24
N ASP A 64 -13.94 -26.51 3.42
CA ASP A 64 -14.38 -27.24 4.61
C ASP A 64 -13.56 -26.91 5.87
N VAL A 65 -12.41 -26.26 5.68
CA VAL A 65 -11.46 -25.87 6.74
C VAL A 65 -11.28 -24.36 6.83
N ALA A 66 -11.70 -23.61 5.80
CA ALA A 66 -11.49 -22.17 5.67
C ALA A 66 -12.05 -21.41 6.89
N ARG A 67 -11.13 -20.99 7.77
CA ARG A 67 -11.49 -20.25 8.98
C ARG A 67 -11.69 -18.78 8.64
N THR A 68 -12.85 -18.25 9.01
CA THR A 68 -13.07 -16.79 8.99
C THR A 68 -12.38 -16.15 10.18
N GLU A 69 -11.40 -15.30 9.90
CA GLU A 69 -10.80 -14.39 10.87
C GLU A 69 -11.49 -13.02 10.78
N ALA A 70 -11.50 -12.26 11.88
CA ALA A 70 -12.13 -10.95 11.90
C ALA A 70 -11.47 -9.97 12.87
N ILE A 71 -11.55 -8.68 12.54
CA ILE A 71 -11.21 -7.54 13.40
C ILE A 71 -12.45 -6.67 13.58
N HIS A 72 -12.74 -6.26 14.82
CA HIS A 72 -13.74 -5.24 15.08
C HIS A 72 -13.20 -3.87 14.65
N VAL A 73 -13.99 -3.14 13.86
CA VAL A 73 -13.59 -1.85 13.28
C VAL A 73 -13.27 -0.83 14.38
N ASP A 74 -14.03 -0.84 15.48
CA ASP A 74 -13.81 0.05 16.64
C ASP A 74 -12.45 -0.16 17.34
N HIS A 75 -11.74 -1.25 17.07
CA HIS A 75 -10.39 -1.48 17.60
C HIS A 75 -9.29 -0.89 16.71
N ILE A 76 -9.64 -0.41 15.51
CA ILE A 76 -8.70 0.20 14.57
C ILE A 76 -8.55 1.68 14.95
N ALA A 77 -7.34 2.05 15.37
CA ALA A 77 -6.99 3.42 15.71
C ALA A 77 -6.46 4.23 14.52
N LYS A 78 -5.70 3.58 13.63
CA LYS A 78 -5.16 4.22 12.43
C LYS A 78 -5.12 3.25 11.25
N ILE A 79 -5.37 3.83 10.08
CA ILE A 79 -5.29 3.18 8.78
C ILE A 79 -4.23 3.93 7.97
N MET A 80 -3.25 3.20 7.46
CA MET A 80 -2.10 3.79 6.78
C MET A 80 -1.90 3.13 5.42
N PRO A 81 -1.95 3.90 4.32
CA PRO A 81 -1.36 3.44 3.07
C PRO A 81 0.17 3.38 3.25
N SER A 82 0.80 2.37 2.66
CA SER A 82 2.26 2.22 2.67
C SER A 82 2.79 1.71 1.33
N GLY A 83 3.97 2.18 0.96
CA GLY A 83 4.63 1.80 -0.29
C GLY A 83 3.74 1.98 -1.52
N LYS A 84 3.75 0.99 -2.42
CA LYS A 84 2.98 1.04 -3.68
C LYS A 84 1.50 0.74 -3.46
N ALA A 85 1.14 -0.38 -2.83
CA ALA A 85 -0.24 -0.84 -2.74
C ALA A 85 -0.60 -1.42 -1.35
N ASN A 86 0.19 -1.14 -0.31
CA ASN A 86 -0.04 -1.72 1.01
C ASN A 86 -1.03 -0.89 1.83
N ILE A 87 -1.80 -1.57 2.66
CA ILE A 87 -2.68 -1.02 3.70
C ILE A 87 -2.25 -1.63 5.02
N ILE A 88 -2.06 -0.79 6.04
CA ILE A 88 -1.68 -1.22 7.39
C ILE A 88 -2.70 -0.67 8.39
N LEU A 89 -3.26 -1.55 9.21
CA LEU A 89 -4.20 -1.22 10.28
C LEU A 89 -3.49 -1.33 11.63
N TYR A 90 -3.60 -0.31 12.47
CA TYR A 90 -3.02 -0.26 13.80
C TYR A 90 -4.10 -0.15 14.87
N ALA A 91 -3.94 -0.89 15.97
CA ALA A 91 -4.65 -0.64 17.22
C ALA A 91 -4.00 0.52 17.97
N ALA A 92 -4.73 1.16 18.90
CA ALA A 92 -4.21 2.28 19.70
C ALA A 92 -2.92 1.95 20.47
N SER A 93 -2.69 0.68 20.82
CA SER A 93 -1.43 0.24 21.44
C SER A 93 -0.19 0.33 20.53
N GLY A 94 -0.34 0.72 19.26
CA GLY A 94 0.72 0.64 18.25
C GLY A 94 0.88 -0.76 17.65
N LYS A 95 0.09 -1.75 18.09
CA LYS A 95 0.10 -3.08 17.51
C LYS A 95 -0.48 -3.05 16.09
N LYS A 96 0.31 -3.54 15.12
CA LYS A 96 -0.17 -3.83 13.76
C LYS A 96 -1.20 -4.96 13.83
N MET A 97 -2.43 -4.68 13.41
CA MET A 97 -3.56 -5.63 13.45
C MET A 97 -3.66 -6.41 12.15
N LEU A 98 -3.47 -5.73 11.02
CA LEU A 98 -3.53 -6.30 9.69
C LEU A 98 -2.62 -5.50 8.77
N GLU A 99 -1.88 -6.21 7.91
CA GLU A 99 -1.13 -5.61 6.81
C GLU A 99 -1.41 -6.40 5.55
N VAL A 100 -1.86 -5.70 4.51
CA VAL A 100 -2.27 -6.31 3.25
C VAL A 100 -1.74 -5.53 2.07
N THR A 101 -1.46 -6.22 0.96
CA THR A 101 -1.18 -5.59 -0.34
C THR A 101 -2.37 -5.76 -1.26
N ALA A 102 -2.90 -4.64 -1.74
CA ALA A 102 -3.91 -4.57 -2.78
C ALA A 102 -3.31 -4.91 -4.15
N LYS A 103 -4.17 -5.30 -5.10
CA LYS A 103 -3.76 -5.55 -6.50
C LYS A 103 -3.13 -4.32 -7.15
N ASP A 104 -3.68 -3.13 -6.87
CA ASP A 104 -3.26 -1.87 -7.45
C ASP A 104 -3.54 -0.68 -6.50
N ILE A 105 -3.04 0.49 -6.90
CA ILE A 105 -3.17 1.74 -6.15
C ILE A 105 -4.64 2.17 -6.01
N PRO A 106 -5.47 2.15 -7.07
CA PRO A 106 -6.88 2.52 -6.94
C PRO A 106 -7.65 1.66 -5.92
N LEU A 107 -7.41 0.35 -5.90
CA LEU A 107 -8.01 -0.53 -4.90
C LEU A 107 -7.56 -0.17 -3.49
N ARG A 108 -6.25 0.07 -3.28
CA ARG A 108 -5.73 0.54 -1.98
C ARG A 108 -6.44 1.81 -1.53
N ASP A 109 -6.51 2.81 -2.39
CA ASP A 109 -7.06 4.13 -2.06
C ASP A 109 -8.55 4.06 -1.76
N LEU A 110 -9.31 3.27 -2.53
CA LEU A 110 -10.72 2.98 -2.26
C LEU A 110 -10.91 2.40 -0.85
N TRP A 111 -10.11 1.40 -0.48
CA TRP A 111 -10.22 0.74 0.81
C TRP A 111 -9.82 1.65 1.97
N VAL A 112 -8.69 2.37 1.84
CA VAL A 112 -8.24 3.32 2.87
C VAL A 112 -9.28 4.41 3.11
N GLN A 113 -9.74 5.06 2.04
CA GLN A 113 -10.69 6.16 2.16
C GLN A 113 -12.00 5.70 2.79
N THR A 114 -12.56 4.59 2.31
CA THR A 114 -13.85 4.09 2.80
C THR A 114 -13.78 3.61 4.24
N LEU A 115 -12.70 2.92 4.64
CA LEU A 115 -12.55 2.51 6.03
C LEU A 115 -12.37 3.70 6.97
N MET A 116 -11.71 4.78 6.53
CA MET A 116 -11.63 6.02 7.31
C MET A 116 -13.02 6.65 7.48
N ASP A 117 -13.81 6.73 6.42
CA ASP A 117 -15.19 7.24 6.51
C ASP A 117 -16.07 6.41 7.46
N VAL A 118 -15.89 5.07 7.46
CA VAL A 118 -16.60 4.16 8.38
C VAL A 118 -16.19 4.40 9.82
N LEU A 119 -14.91 4.62 10.10
CA LEU A 119 -14.41 4.95 11.45
C LEU A 119 -14.97 6.29 11.95
N ASP A 120 -14.95 7.30 11.08
CA ASP A 120 -15.46 8.64 11.38
C ASP A 120 -16.97 8.62 11.66
N ALA A 121 -17.74 7.90 10.82
CA ALA A 121 -19.18 7.75 10.99
C ALA A 121 -19.57 7.03 12.30
N ARG A 122 -18.69 6.15 12.79
CA ARG A 122 -18.86 5.45 14.08
C ARG A 122 -18.47 6.29 15.29
N GLY A 123 -17.82 7.44 15.09
CA GLY A 123 -17.35 8.28 16.18
C GLY A 123 -16.25 7.62 17.02
N VAL A 124 -15.42 6.78 16.40
CA VAL A 124 -14.29 6.13 17.08
C VAL A 124 -13.23 7.20 17.37
N ILE A 125 -13.18 7.66 18.63
CA ILE A 125 -12.25 8.70 19.08
C ILE A 125 -11.29 8.09 20.09
N PHE A 126 -10.00 8.14 19.79
CA PHE A 126 -8.93 7.80 20.71
C PHE A 126 -8.30 9.09 21.26
N THR A 127 -7.93 9.08 22.54
CA THR A 127 -7.23 10.21 23.17
C THR A 127 -5.80 10.33 22.65
N SER A 128 -5.20 11.52 22.72
CA SER A 128 -3.80 11.72 22.30
C SER A 128 -2.82 10.80 23.02
N ASN A 129 -3.05 10.49 24.30
CA ASN A 129 -2.21 9.58 25.06
C ASN A 129 -2.30 8.13 24.53
N GLU A 130 -3.50 7.70 24.12
CA GLU A 130 -3.69 6.38 23.51
C GLU A 130 -3.05 6.28 22.14
N LEU A 131 -2.87 7.39 21.42
CA LEU A 131 -2.31 7.40 20.08
C LEU A 131 -0.78 7.52 20.04
N GLU A 132 -0.10 7.84 21.15
CA GLU A 132 1.34 8.08 21.17
C GLU A 132 2.15 6.89 20.60
N SER A 133 1.77 5.67 20.98
CA SER A 133 2.42 4.45 20.51
C SER A 133 2.20 4.22 19.02
N VAL A 134 1.00 4.52 18.50
CA VAL A 134 0.69 4.41 17.07
C VAL A 134 1.44 5.47 16.28
N ASP A 135 1.50 6.70 16.75
CA ASP A 135 2.21 7.79 16.09
C ASP A 135 3.70 7.48 15.95
N ALA A 136 4.31 6.85 16.96
CA ALA A 136 5.68 6.38 16.88
C ALA A 136 5.86 5.30 15.78
N GLN A 137 4.93 4.37 15.65
CA GLN A 137 4.96 3.35 14.58
C GLN A 137 4.73 3.96 13.20
N MET A 138 3.84 4.94 13.09
CA MET A 138 3.59 5.67 11.84
C MET A 138 4.84 6.38 11.35
N ARG A 139 5.57 7.07 12.24
CA ARG A 139 6.84 7.72 11.89
C ARG A 139 7.88 6.72 11.40
N LYS A 140 7.97 5.55 12.05
CA LYS A 140 8.87 4.47 11.60
C LYS A 140 8.49 3.97 10.21
N GLN A 141 7.21 3.71 9.96
CA GLN A 141 6.73 3.25 8.66
C GLN A 141 7.00 4.28 7.56
N GLN A 142 6.71 5.56 7.80
CA GLN A 142 6.98 6.63 6.85
C GLN A 142 8.48 6.78 6.54
N ALA A 143 9.34 6.62 7.55
CA ALA A 143 10.79 6.63 7.35
C ALA A 143 11.25 5.44 6.50
N GLN A 144 10.70 4.25 6.72
CA GLN A 144 10.98 3.06 5.89
C GLN A 144 10.52 3.27 4.44
N ASP A 145 9.30 3.75 4.22
CA ASP A 145 8.77 4.01 2.88
C ASP A 145 9.61 5.03 2.12
N LYS A 146 10.05 6.09 2.82
CA LYS A 146 10.97 7.08 2.26
C LYS A 146 12.31 6.45 1.90
N HIS A 147 12.86 5.60 2.75
CA HIS A 147 14.12 4.90 2.47
C HIS A 147 14.02 4.02 1.23
N VAL A 148 12.98 3.17 1.15
CA VAL A 148 12.73 2.30 -0.01
C VAL A 148 12.57 3.12 -1.28
N TYR A 149 11.82 4.23 -1.23
CA TYR A 149 11.68 5.13 -2.37
C TYR A 149 13.02 5.65 -2.89
N TRP A 150 13.91 6.09 -1.99
CA TRP A 150 15.22 6.60 -2.40
C TRP A 150 16.13 5.49 -2.93
N GLN A 151 16.04 4.28 -2.39
CA GLN A 151 16.75 3.12 -2.92
C GLN A 151 16.31 2.81 -4.36
N ASP A 152 15.00 2.61 -4.59
CA ASP A 152 14.43 2.35 -5.92
C ASP A 152 14.85 3.43 -6.94
N ARG A 153 14.81 4.70 -6.52
CA ARG A 153 15.21 5.82 -7.37
C ARG A 153 16.70 5.79 -7.71
N THR A 154 17.54 5.48 -6.74
CA THR A 154 18.99 5.41 -6.92
C THR A 154 19.36 4.26 -7.85
N GLU A 155 18.77 3.08 -7.65
CA GLU A 155 18.96 1.92 -8.52
C GLU A 155 18.50 2.20 -9.96
N SER A 156 17.34 2.85 -10.13
CA SER A 156 16.86 3.26 -11.45
C SER A 156 17.83 4.20 -12.17
N LEU A 157 18.43 5.16 -11.44
CA LEU A 157 19.43 6.07 -11.99
C LEU A 157 20.73 5.35 -12.36
N GLN A 158 21.21 4.44 -11.50
CA GLN A 158 22.40 3.63 -11.77
C GLN A 158 22.20 2.74 -12.99
N LEU A 159 21.03 2.09 -13.12
CA LEU A 159 20.69 1.28 -14.29
C LEU A 159 20.72 2.12 -15.57
N ARG A 160 20.13 3.32 -15.55
CA ARG A 160 20.16 4.24 -16.70
C ARG A 160 21.58 4.67 -17.06
N GLN A 161 22.42 4.95 -16.06
CA GLN A 161 23.83 5.31 -16.28
C GLN A 161 24.61 4.14 -16.88
N ALA A 162 24.42 2.92 -16.39
CA ALA A 162 25.04 1.71 -16.92
C ALA A 162 24.64 1.49 -18.39
N LEU A 163 23.35 1.55 -18.71
CA LEU A 163 22.84 1.42 -20.08
C LEU A 163 23.38 2.53 -21.00
N ALA A 164 23.51 3.76 -20.52
CA ALA A 164 24.09 4.86 -21.27
C ALA A 164 25.60 4.66 -21.49
N ALA A 165 26.33 4.14 -20.50
CA ALA A 165 27.75 3.83 -20.61
C ALA A 165 27.99 2.69 -21.60
N GLU A 166 27.16 1.64 -21.60
CA GLU A 166 27.22 0.56 -22.59
C GLU A 166 26.94 1.07 -24.00
N LYS A 167 25.91 1.89 -24.19
CA LYS A 167 25.65 2.55 -25.48
C LYS A 167 26.86 3.38 -25.91
N LYS A 168 27.42 4.22 -25.03
CA LYS A 168 28.62 5.01 -25.33
C LYS A 168 29.81 4.12 -25.73
N LYS A 169 30.05 3.00 -25.03
CA LYS A 169 31.09 2.04 -25.40
C LYS A 169 30.85 1.46 -26.81
N ALA A 170 29.62 1.10 -27.15
CA ALA A 170 29.26 0.59 -28.48
C ALA A 170 29.50 1.62 -29.59
N PHE A 171 29.24 2.91 -29.35
CA PHE A 171 29.50 3.98 -30.32
C PHE A 171 30.97 4.42 -30.40
N ALA A 172 31.72 4.35 -29.29
CA ALA A 172 33.13 4.74 -29.24
C ALA A 172 34.00 3.90 -30.18
N THR A 173 33.73 2.60 -30.30
CA THR A 173 34.45 1.69 -31.22
C THR A 173 34.19 1.99 -32.70
N VAL A 174 33.01 2.50 -33.05
CA VAL A 174 32.67 2.87 -34.43
C VAL A 174 33.25 4.24 -34.78
N GLY A 175 33.09 5.24 -33.91
CA GLY A 175 33.62 6.59 -34.12
C GLY A 175 35.15 6.61 -34.25
N MET A 176 35.86 5.87 -33.38
CA MET A 176 37.33 5.80 -33.44
C MET A 176 37.86 5.18 -34.73
N ARG A 177 37.15 4.22 -35.35
CA ARG A 177 37.54 3.67 -36.66
C ARG A 177 37.52 4.74 -37.76
N TYR A 178 36.45 5.53 -37.83
CA TYR A 178 36.35 6.60 -38.82
C TYR A 178 37.35 7.73 -38.55
N THR A 179 37.61 8.08 -37.29
CA THR A 179 38.63 9.10 -36.93
C THR A 179 40.05 8.62 -37.25
N ALA A 180 40.39 7.36 -36.96
CA ALA A 180 41.69 6.78 -37.30
C ALA A 180 41.89 6.69 -38.82
N GLN A 181 40.86 6.29 -39.57
CA GLN A 181 40.92 6.21 -41.04
C GLN A 181 41.05 7.61 -41.69
N ALA A 182 40.38 8.62 -41.13
CA ALA A 182 40.52 10.01 -41.56
C ALA A 182 41.89 10.64 -41.21
N MET A 183 42.59 10.14 -40.18
CA MET A 183 43.97 10.56 -39.87
C MET A 183 45.02 9.81 -40.68
N ALA A 184 44.81 8.53 -40.99
CA ALA A 184 45.69 7.74 -41.87
C ALA A 184 45.71 8.27 -43.31
N ASN A 185 44.58 8.79 -43.82
CA ASN A 185 44.49 9.38 -45.15
C ASN A 185 45.00 10.84 -45.23
N ARG A 186 45.57 11.38 -44.15
CA ARG A 186 46.19 12.73 -44.11
C ARG A 186 47.72 12.69 -44.07
N CYS A 187 48.32 11.49 -44.16
CA CYS A 187 49.76 11.28 -44.31
C CYS A 187 50.10 10.96 -45.76
#